data_AF-A0A3N1HIC0-F1
#
_entry.id   AF-A0A3N1HIC0-F1
#
_cell.length_a   1.000
_cell.length_b   1.000
_cell.length_c   1.000
_cell.angle_alpha   90.00
_cell.angle_beta   90.00
_cell.angle_gamma   90.00
#
_symmetry.space_group_name_H-M   'P 1'
#
loop_
_entity.id
_entity.type
_entity.pdbx_description
1 polymer ?
#
loop_
_entity_poly.entity_id
_entity_poly.type
_entity_poly.pdbx_seq_one_letter_code
_entity_poly.pdbx_strand_id
1 'polypeptide(L)'
;MGRKSLVWLHVVSSTGWMVMALVLFVVVDHSLSTPGGRAVFEVATLLDVQVLQFMATTSAFSGLMLSGLTPWGYFRHWWVLAKFAITFSQLYVGIFVLSPNLHQDGSPLLMRVGSLLMASALACQVWLSVAKPFKRTPWAAPRKPATAPPWGFAACLAVPALDYALGQNLLGTPLPAVSALVAAGYPIVRAVRRPGRVPSRT
;
A
#
# COMPACT_ATOMS: atom_id res chain seq x y z
N MET A 1 21.55 3.90 -6.91
CA MET A 1 20.46 4.89 -6.95
C MET A 1 19.07 4.27 -6.77
N GLY A 2 18.76 3.12 -7.41
CA GLY A 2 17.42 2.50 -7.38
C GLY A 2 16.74 2.32 -6.00
N ARG A 3 17.45 1.93 -4.94
CA ARG A 3 16.85 1.82 -3.60
C ARG A 3 16.31 3.16 -3.08
N LYS A 4 17.03 4.27 -3.28
CA LYS A 4 16.59 5.59 -2.82
C LYS A 4 15.35 6.04 -3.58
N SER A 5 15.31 5.78 -4.89
CA SER A 5 14.15 6.06 -5.74
C SER A 5 12.92 5.25 -5.33
N LEU A 6 13.07 3.96 -4.99
CA LEU A 6 11.95 3.14 -4.53
C LEU A 6 11.43 3.60 -3.16
N VAL A 7 12.32 4.04 -2.27
CA VAL A 7 11.92 4.67 -1.00
C VAL A 7 11.19 5.98 -1.25
N TRP A 8 11.67 6.82 -2.17
CA TRP A 8 10.99 8.06 -2.55
C TRP A 8 9.59 7.78 -3.10
N LEU A 9 9.44 6.83 -4.03
CA LEU A 9 8.15 6.43 -4.59
C LEU A 9 7.20 5.95 -3.49
N HIS A 10 7.70 5.13 -2.57
CA HIS A 10 6.92 4.66 -1.43
C HIS A 10 6.44 5.81 -0.56
N VAL A 11 7.33 6.74 -0.19
CA VAL A 11 6.97 7.90 0.64
C VAL A 11 5.92 8.77 -0.06
N VAL A 12 6.13 9.12 -1.33
CA VAL A 12 5.19 9.95 -2.11
C VAL A 12 3.82 9.28 -2.21
N SER A 13 3.77 7.99 -2.54
CA SER A 13 2.50 7.26 -2.68
C SER A 13 1.80 7.04 -1.34
N SER A 14 2.51 6.73 -0.25
CA SER A 14 1.93 6.60 1.08
C SER A 14 1.36 7.93 1.59
N THR A 15 2.09 9.03 1.42
CA THR A 15 1.61 10.37 1.80
C THR A 15 0.44 10.80 0.91
N GLY A 16 0.51 10.53 -0.40
CA GLY A 16 -0.58 10.80 -1.33
C GLY A 16 -1.87 10.06 -0.95
N TRP A 17 -1.76 8.78 -0.56
CA TRP A 17 -2.90 8.01 -0.07
C TRP A 17 -3.52 8.62 1.19
N MET A 18 -2.69 9.05 2.15
CA MET A 18 -3.15 9.70 3.37
C MET A 18 -3.86 11.03 3.10
N VAL A 19 -3.28 11.86 2.23
CA VAL A 19 -3.88 13.14 1.84
C VAL A 19 -5.20 12.93 1.11
N MET A 20 -5.29 11.94 0.19
CA MET A 20 -6.54 11.63 -0.50
C MET A 20 -7.64 11.16 0.47
N ALA A 21 -7.31 10.39 1.51
CA ALA A 21 -8.27 10.04 2.54
C ALA A 21 -8.81 11.28 3.28
N LEU A 22 -7.96 12.28 3.56
CA LEU A 22 -8.40 13.55 4.15
C LEU A 22 -9.24 14.38 3.17
N VAL A 23 -8.90 14.39 1.88
CA VAL A 23 -9.71 15.06 0.85
C VAL A 23 -11.11 14.43 0.78
N LEU A 24 -11.22 13.10 0.75
CA LEU A 24 -12.51 12.43 0.77
C LEU A 24 -13.33 12.78 2.02
N PHE A 25 -12.70 12.85 3.19
CA PHE A 25 -13.38 13.31 4.41
C PHE A 25 -13.97 14.71 4.24
N VAL A 26 -13.18 15.67 3.74
CA VAL A 26 -13.65 17.06 3.54
C VAL A 26 -14.77 17.14 2.52
N VAL A 27 -14.63 16.43 1.39
CA VAL A 27 -15.63 16.44 0.31
C VAL A 27 -16.96 15.84 0.79
N VAL A 28 -16.92 14.71 1.50
CA VAL A 28 -18.13 14.08 2.06
C VAL A 28 -18.76 14.98 3.13
N ASP A 29 -17.98 15.56 4.03
CA ASP A 29 -18.49 16.45 5.08
C ASP A 29 -19.16 17.70 4.49
N HIS A 30 -18.56 18.27 3.45
CA HIS A 30 -19.11 19.41 2.73
C HIS A 30 -20.41 19.04 1.98
N SER A 31 -20.45 17.87 1.35
CA SER A 31 -21.64 17.38 0.63
C SER A 31 -22.87 17.22 1.54
N LEU A 32 -22.64 16.84 2.80
CA LEU A 32 -23.68 16.69 3.81
C LEU A 32 -24.26 18.02 4.29
N SER A 33 -23.48 19.09 4.16
CA SER A 33 -23.81 20.42 4.71
C SER A 33 -24.39 21.37 3.65
N THR A 34 -24.45 20.96 2.38
CA THR A 34 -24.76 21.85 1.26
C THR A 34 -25.92 21.32 0.40
N PRO A 35 -26.93 22.15 0.08
CA PRO A 35 -27.96 21.80 -0.91
C PRO A 35 -27.33 21.51 -2.28
N GLY A 36 -27.59 20.34 -2.87
CA GLY A 36 -26.99 19.92 -4.15
C GLY A 36 -25.79 18.96 -4.04
N GLY A 37 -25.58 18.33 -2.88
CA GLY A 37 -24.44 17.44 -2.60
C GLY A 37 -24.16 16.28 -3.57
N ARG A 38 -25.09 15.95 -4.49
CA ARG A 38 -24.90 14.87 -5.50
C ARG A 38 -23.69 15.11 -6.40
N ALA A 39 -23.50 16.33 -6.91
CA ALA A 39 -22.35 16.66 -7.77
C ALA A 39 -21.02 16.57 -7.00
N VAL A 40 -21.04 16.88 -5.70
CA VAL A 40 -19.86 16.79 -4.82
C VAL A 40 -19.48 15.32 -4.57
N PHE A 41 -20.46 14.41 -4.46
CA PHE A 41 -20.23 12.98 -4.36
C PHE A 41 -19.61 12.37 -5.63
N GLU A 42 -20.02 12.83 -6.82
CA GLU A 42 -19.42 12.37 -8.08
C GLU A 42 -17.91 12.68 -8.15
N VAL A 43 -17.51 13.86 -7.67
CA VAL A 43 -16.09 14.23 -7.55
C VAL A 43 -15.37 13.31 -6.56
N ALA A 44 -16.00 12.96 -5.44
CA ALA A 44 -15.43 12.02 -4.47
C ALA A 44 -15.18 10.64 -5.10
N THR A 45 -16.14 10.11 -5.87
CA THR A 45 -15.98 8.83 -6.58
C THR A 45 -14.86 8.88 -7.61
N LEU A 46 -14.75 9.97 -8.37
CA LEU A 46 -13.66 10.15 -9.34
C LEU A 46 -12.29 10.14 -8.65
N LEU A 47 -12.15 10.86 -7.53
CA LEU A 47 -10.90 10.92 -6.77
C LEU A 47 -10.53 9.56 -6.17
N ASP A 48 -11.51 8.82 -5.65
CA ASP A 48 -11.30 7.47 -5.09
C ASP A 48 -10.73 6.51 -6.14
N VAL A 49 -11.41 6.42 -7.29
CA VAL A 49 -11.06 5.48 -8.36
C VAL A 49 -9.75 5.85 -9.07
N GLN A 50 -9.54 7.13 -9.38
CA GLN A 50 -8.41 7.53 -10.22
C GLN A 50 -7.13 7.78 -9.42
N VAL A 51 -7.23 8.36 -8.23
CA VAL A 51 -6.06 8.83 -7.48
C VAL A 51 -5.83 7.99 -6.23
N LEU A 52 -6.85 7.83 -5.39
CA LEU A 52 -6.70 7.13 -4.11
C LEU A 52 -6.29 5.67 -4.34
N GLN A 53 -7.02 4.94 -5.18
CA GLN A 53 -6.73 3.55 -5.50
C GLN A 53 -5.32 3.36 -6.09
N PHE A 54 -4.89 4.27 -6.97
CA PHE A 54 -3.55 4.22 -7.56
C PHE A 54 -2.44 4.46 -6.51
N MET A 55 -2.63 5.45 -5.64
CA MET A 55 -1.67 5.74 -4.56
C MET A 55 -1.61 4.61 -3.54
N ALA A 56 -2.77 4.04 -3.18
CA ALA A 56 -2.87 2.92 -2.24
C ALA A 56 -2.14 1.67 -2.76
N THR A 57 -2.39 1.28 -4.01
CA THR A 57 -1.78 0.11 -4.65
C THR A 57 -0.27 0.29 -4.84
N THR A 58 0.17 1.48 -5.30
CA THR A 58 1.59 1.82 -5.44
C THR A 58 2.32 1.81 -4.09
N SER A 59 1.69 2.35 -3.05
CA SER A 59 2.23 2.37 -1.68
C SER A 59 2.37 0.96 -1.12
N ALA A 60 1.33 0.12 -1.26
CA ALA A 60 1.33 -1.26 -0.81
C ALA A 60 2.41 -2.10 -1.53
N PHE A 61 2.48 -1.99 -2.86
CA PHE A 61 3.48 -2.69 -3.66
C PHE A 61 4.91 -2.28 -3.27
N SER A 62 5.18 -0.97 -3.26
CA SER A 62 6.52 -0.46 -2.94
C SER A 62 6.95 -0.81 -1.51
N GLY A 63 6.02 -0.81 -0.55
CA GLY A 63 6.27 -1.24 0.83
C GLY A 63 6.59 -2.74 0.95
N LEU A 64 5.85 -3.59 0.22
CA LEU A 64 6.13 -5.02 0.12
C LEU A 64 7.50 -5.27 -0.52
N MET A 65 7.81 -4.59 -1.62
CA MET A 65 9.09 -4.76 -2.31
C MET A 65 10.25 -4.24 -1.48
N LEU A 66 10.12 -3.11 -0.78
CA LEU A 66 11.14 -2.63 0.14
C LEU A 66 11.44 -3.65 1.24
N SER A 67 10.41 -4.26 1.85
CA SER A 67 10.61 -5.32 2.85
C SER A 67 11.24 -6.59 2.25
N GLY A 68 10.88 -6.94 1.02
CA GLY A 68 11.39 -8.13 0.31
C GLY A 68 12.81 -7.99 -0.24
N LEU A 69 13.17 -6.80 -0.72
CA LEU A 69 14.46 -6.51 -1.38
C LEU A 69 15.54 -6.07 -0.40
N THR A 70 15.18 -5.73 0.84
CA THR A 70 16.13 -5.28 1.86
C THR A 70 16.32 -6.32 2.98
N PRO A 71 17.35 -6.14 3.83
CA PRO A 71 17.59 -7.03 4.97
C PRO A 71 16.50 -6.98 6.05
N TRP A 72 15.54 -6.05 5.95
CA TRP A 72 14.43 -5.97 6.89
C TRP A 72 13.57 -7.24 6.83
N GLY A 73 13.27 -7.75 5.63
CA GLY A 73 12.42 -8.92 5.47
C GLY A 73 10.96 -8.66 5.85
N TYR A 74 10.04 -9.51 5.38
CA TYR A 74 8.61 -9.31 5.60
C TYR A 74 8.18 -9.51 7.07
N PHE A 75 8.73 -10.53 7.75
CA PHE A 75 8.27 -10.99 9.06
C PHE A 75 9.34 -10.94 10.16
N ARG A 76 10.43 -10.20 9.94
CA ARG A 76 11.58 -10.16 10.88
C ARG A 76 11.40 -9.16 12.02
N HIS A 77 10.62 -8.12 11.79
CA HIS A 77 10.46 -6.99 12.71
C HIS A 77 8.98 -6.73 12.95
N TRP A 78 8.58 -6.59 14.22
CA TRP A 78 7.19 -6.33 14.59
C TRP A 78 6.63 -5.06 13.97
N TRP A 79 7.42 -3.97 13.90
CA TRP A 79 6.97 -2.74 13.24
C TRP A 79 6.71 -2.90 11.74
N VAL A 80 7.42 -3.80 11.05
CA VAL A 80 7.15 -4.10 9.62
C VAL A 80 5.84 -4.87 9.50
N LEU A 81 5.63 -5.85 10.37
CA LEU A 81 4.41 -6.65 10.39
C LEU A 81 3.18 -5.79 10.74
N ALA A 82 3.30 -4.89 11.71
CA ALA A 82 2.24 -3.95 12.06
C ALA A 82 1.85 -3.07 10.87
N LYS A 83 2.83 -2.55 10.11
CA LYS A 83 2.54 -1.79 8.88
C LYS A 83 1.81 -2.62 7.84
N PHE A 84 2.19 -3.88 7.65
CA PHE A 84 1.47 -4.76 6.73
C PHE A 84 0.05 -5.04 7.20
N ALA A 85 -0.14 -5.34 8.48
CA ALA A 85 -1.46 -5.56 9.04
C ALA A 85 -2.35 -4.32 8.82
N ILE A 86 -1.84 -3.12 9.13
CA ILE A 86 -2.57 -1.87 8.88
C ILE A 86 -2.86 -1.70 7.38
N THR A 87 -1.87 -1.90 6.50
CA THR A 87 -2.04 -1.71 5.05
C THR A 87 -3.10 -2.64 4.47
N PHE A 88 -3.06 -3.95 4.80
CA PHE A 88 -4.04 -4.91 4.31
C PHE A 88 -5.44 -4.64 4.88
N SER A 89 -5.54 -4.29 6.17
CA SER A 89 -6.82 -3.90 6.76
C SER A 89 -7.39 -2.65 6.08
N GLN A 90 -6.55 -1.66 5.76
CA GLN A 90 -6.99 -0.45 5.06
C GLN A 90 -7.40 -0.71 3.62
N LEU A 91 -6.70 -1.57 2.89
CA LEU A 91 -7.13 -1.96 1.54
C LEU A 91 -8.47 -2.70 1.59
N TYR A 92 -8.65 -3.62 2.56
CA TYR A 92 -9.91 -4.32 2.74
C TYR A 92 -11.06 -3.36 3.07
N VAL A 93 -10.86 -2.50 4.07
CA VAL A 93 -11.86 -1.49 4.47
C VAL A 93 -12.14 -0.51 3.33
N GLY A 94 -11.10 -0.03 2.63
CA GLY A 94 -11.24 0.85 1.48
C GLY A 94 -12.12 0.24 0.38
N ILE A 95 -11.81 -0.99 -0.04
CA ILE A 95 -12.46 -1.65 -1.18
C ILE A 95 -13.87 -2.15 -0.82
N PHE A 96 -14.02 -2.82 0.31
CA PHE A 96 -15.27 -3.52 0.63
C PHE A 96 -16.23 -2.73 1.51
N VAL A 97 -15.75 -1.70 2.21
CA VAL A 97 -16.56 -0.90 3.14
C VAL A 97 -16.72 0.53 2.61
N LEU A 98 -15.63 1.20 2.24
CA LEU A 98 -15.70 2.61 1.82
C LEU A 98 -16.22 2.78 0.40
N SER A 99 -15.64 2.09 -0.57
CA SER A 99 -15.99 2.26 -1.99
C SER A 99 -17.50 2.07 -2.28
N PRO A 100 -18.18 1.04 -1.73
CA PRO A 100 -19.63 0.89 -1.93
C PRO A 100 -20.47 2.02 -1.31
N ASN A 101 -19.96 2.64 -0.25
CA ASN A 101 -20.64 3.72 0.46
C ASN A 101 -20.38 5.12 -0.15
N LEU A 102 -19.57 5.20 -1.21
CA LEU A 102 -19.46 6.40 -2.05
C LEU A 102 -20.61 6.52 -3.06
N HIS A 103 -21.46 5.49 -3.20
CA HIS A 103 -22.64 5.53 -4.05
C HIS A 103 -23.84 6.20 -3.37
N GLN A 104 -24.88 6.53 -4.16
CA GLN A 104 -26.03 7.34 -3.70
C GLN A 104 -26.80 6.76 -2.51
N ASP A 105 -26.73 5.44 -2.30
CA ASP A 105 -27.39 4.73 -1.20
C ASP A 105 -26.45 4.48 0.01
N GLY A 106 -25.21 4.96 -0.06
CA GLY A 106 -24.20 4.78 0.97
C GLY A 106 -24.42 5.62 2.22
N SER A 107 -23.75 5.25 3.32
CA SER A 107 -23.77 5.99 4.59
C SER A 107 -22.70 7.09 4.61
N PRO A 108 -23.08 8.38 4.58
CA PRO A 108 -22.10 9.47 4.61
C PRO A 108 -21.35 9.53 5.94
N LEU A 109 -22.00 9.15 7.04
CA LEU A 109 -21.36 9.06 8.36
C LEU A 109 -20.23 8.02 8.36
N LEU A 110 -20.47 6.85 7.75
CA LEU A 110 -19.46 5.82 7.60
C LEU A 110 -18.27 6.31 6.78
N MET A 111 -18.51 7.11 5.73
CA MET A 111 -17.45 7.68 4.90
C MET A 111 -16.64 8.74 5.63
N ARG A 112 -17.31 9.58 6.41
CA ARG A 112 -16.68 10.58 7.25
C ARG A 112 -15.75 9.93 8.29
N VAL A 113 -16.29 9.00 9.08
CA VAL A 113 -15.54 8.31 10.14
C VAL A 113 -14.47 7.40 9.53
N GLY A 114 -14.81 6.64 8.50
CA GLY A 114 -13.91 5.71 7.82
C GLY A 114 -12.69 6.41 7.23
N SER A 115 -12.89 7.53 6.53
CA SER A 115 -11.80 8.30 5.91
C SER A 115 -10.85 8.91 6.95
N LEU A 116 -11.38 9.44 8.06
CA LEU A 116 -10.55 9.93 9.18
C LEU A 116 -9.75 8.81 9.86
N LEU A 117 -10.38 7.66 10.11
CA LEU A 117 -9.70 6.50 10.66
C LEU A 117 -8.60 6.02 9.71
N MET A 118 -8.85 6.05 8.40
CA MET A 118 -7.85 5.71 7.38
C MET A 118 -6.65 6.66 7.42
N ALA A 119 -6.89 7.97 7.42
CA ALA A 119 -5.83 8.96 7.51
C ALA A 119 -5.03 8.82 8.81
N SER A 120 -5.70 8.60 9.93
CA SER A 120 -5.07 8.42 11.26
C SER A 120 -4.21 7.15 11.31
N ALA A 121 -4.68 6.05 10.71
CA ALA A 121 -3.91 4.82 10.63
C ALA A 121 -2.67 4.96 9.73
N LEU A 122 -2.75 5.70 8.63
CA LEU A 122 -1.58 6.02 7.79
C LEU A 122 -0.58 6.93 8.53
N ALA A 123 -1.06 7.91 9.30
CA ALA A 123 -0.19 8.72 10.16
C ALA A 123 0.51 7.86 11.23
N CYS A 124 -0.19 6.88 11.81
CA CYS A 124 0.40 5.89 12.71
C CYS A 124 1.48 5.06 12.00
N GLN A 125 1.28 4.65 10.75
CA GLN A 125 2.33 3.96 9.96
C GLN A 125 3.57 4.84 9.74
N VAL A 126 3.40 6.15 9.52
CA VAL A 126 4.51 7.10 9.44
C VAL A 126 5.26 7.12 10.76
N TRP A 127 4.55 7.24 11.89
CA TRP A 127 5.17 7.19 13.21
C TRP A 127 5.93 5.87 13.47
N LEU A 128 5.33 4.72 13.13
CA LEU A 128 5.99 3.40 13.20
C LEU A 128 7.27 3.33 12.35
N SER A 129 7.36 4.10 11.26
CA SER A 129 8.56 4.20 10.41
C SER A 129 9.72 4.88 11.10
N VAL A 130 9.42 5.89 11.92
CA VAL A 130 10.40 6.72 12.62
C VAL A 130 10.80 6.05 13.94
N ALA A 131 9.81 5.75 14.78
CA ALA A 131 10.02 5.18 16.11
C ALA A 131 10.55 3.74 16.06
N LYS A 132 10.22 2.98 14.99
CA LYS A 132 10.57 1.55 14.81
C LYS A 132 10.40 0.76 16.11
N PRO A 133 9.23 0.83 16.74
CA PRO A 133 9.04 0.23 18.04
C PRO A 133 9.21 -1.30 17.95
N PHE A 134 9.57 -1.89 19.09
CA PHE A 134 9.72 -3.33 19.29
C PHE A 134 10.94 -3.99 18.64
N LYS A 135 11.40 -5.07 19.28
CA LYS A 135 12.57 -5.85 18.85
C LYS A 135 12.22 -6.74 17.63
N ARG A 136 13.18 -7.59 17.24
CA ARG A 136 12.95 -8.62 16.21
C ARG A 136 11.87 -9.60 16.66
N THR A 137 11.19 -10.20 15.70
CA THR A 137 10.22 -11.27 15.96
C THR A 137 10.92 -12.53 16.48
N PRO A 138 10.25 -13.37 17.31
CA PRO A 138 10.88 -14.56 17.91
C PRO A 138 11.35 -15.59 16.88
N TRP A 139 10.66 -15.68 15.74
CA TRP A 139 10.96 -16.58 14.63
C TRP A 139 11.95 -16.00 13.60
N ALA A 140 12.52 -14.82 13.85
CA ALA A 140 13.48 -14.21 12.95
C ALA A 140 14.80 -15.01 12.93
N ALA A 141 15.14 -15.59 11.78
CA ALA A 141 16.42 -16.27 11.60
C ALA A 141 17.62 -15.36 11.98
N PRO A 142 18.67 -15.89 12.64
CA PRO A 142 19.82 -15.09 13.07
C PRO A 142 20.49 -14.37 11.90
N ARG A 143 20.64 -15.06 10.76
CA ARG A 143 21.27 -14.54 9.54
C ARG A 143 20.41 -13.45 8.89
N LYS A 144 21.04 -12.32 8.54
CA LYS A 144 20.39 -11.22 7.81
C LYS A 144 20.14 -11.66 6.35
N PRO A 145 18.94 -11.42 5.78
CA PRO A 145 18.71 -11.60 4.36
C PRO A 145 19.63 -10.68 3.56
N ALA A 146 20.15 -11.18 2.42
CA ALA A 146 20.92 -10.35 1.50
C ALA A 146 20.00 -9.29 0.87
N THR A 147 20.54 -8.08 0.69
CA THR A 147 19.92 -7.02 -0.10
C THR A 147 19.94 -7.44 -1.57
N ALA A 148 18.83 -7.21 -2.28
CA ALA A 148 18.75 -7.47 -3.71
C ALA A 148 19.72 -6.58 -4.51
N PRO A 149 20.12 -7.01 -5.72
CA PRO A 149 20.95 -6.19 -6.61
C PRO A 149 20.22 -4.91 -7.06
N PRO A 150 20.95 -3.85 -7.47
CA PRO A 150 20.37 -2.55 -7.81
C PRO A 150 19.30 -2.58 -8.91
N TRP A 151 19.45 -3.47 -9.89
CA TRP A 151 18.48 -3.63 -10.97
C TRP A 151 17.10 -4.10 -10.47
N GLY A 152 17.05 -4.88 -9.39
CA GLY A 152 15.79 -5.34 -8.80
C GLY A 152 14.96 -4.17 -8.26
N PHE A 153 15.62 -3.15 -7.69
CA PHE A 153 14.95 -1.92 -7.28
C PHE A 153 14.48 -1.10 -8.47
N ALA A 154 15.28 -1.03 -9.55
CA ALA A 154 14.91 -0.31 -10.76
C ALA A 154 13.71 -0.95 -11.47
N ALA A 155 13.66 -2.28 -11.55
CA ALA A 155 12.54 -3.02 -12.10
C ALA A 155 11.23 -2.73 -11.34
N CYS A 156 11.27 -2.66 -10.01
CA CYS A 156 10.10 -2.30 -9.21
C CYS A 156 9.60 -0.86 -9.43
N LEU A 157 10.43 0.07 -9.93
CA LEU A 157 9.95 1.42 -10.26
C LEU A 157 9.06 1.44 -11.50
N ALA A 158 9.29 0.53 -12.45
CA ALA A 158 8.50 0.44 -13.67
C ALA A 158 7.12 -0.18 -13.43
N VAL A 159 6.98 -1.04 -12.42
CA VAL A 159 5.75 -1.82 -12.18
C VAL A 159 4.50 -0.95 -11.99
N PRO A 160 4.49 0.07 -11.10
CA PRO A 160 3.29 0.94 -10.96
C PRO A 160 2.96 1.75 -12.21
N ALA A 161 3.98 2.17 -12.97
CA ALA A 161 3.77 2.87 -14.23
C ALA A 161 3.15 1.94 -15.30
N LEU A 162 3.56 0.67 -15.31
CA LEU A 162 2.97 -0.36 -16.18
C LEU A 162 1.53 -0.66 -15.78
N ASP A 163 1.21 -0.77 -14.49
CA ASP A 163 -0.17 -0.96 -14.03
C ASP A 163 -1.07 0.21 -14.43
N TYR A 164 -0.57 1.44 -14.31
CA TYR A 164 -1.30 2.63 -14.76
C TYR A 164 -1.53 2.60 -16.28
N ALA A 165 -0.46 2.39 -17.06
CA ALA A 165 -0.54 2.36 -18.51
C ALA A 165 -1.45 1.23 -19.02
N LEU A 166 -1.31 0.01 -18.48
CA LEU A 166 -2.14 -1.12 -18.87
C LEU A 166 -3.60 -0.91 -18.44
N GLY A 167 -3.83 -0.48 -17.21
CA GLY A 167 -5.18 -0.23 -16.70
C GLY A 167 -5.93 0.84 -17.50
N GLN A 168 -5.28 1.97 -17.78
CA GLN A 168 -5.87 3.05 -18.58
C GLN A 168 -6.15 2.63 -20.02
N ASN A 169 -5.22 1.92 -20.67
CA ASN A 169 -5.40 1.50 -22.06
C ASN A 169 -6.39 0.35 -22.25
N LEU A 170 -6.60 -0.51 -21.24
CA LEU A 170 -7.47 -1.68 -21.35
C LEU A 170 -8.87 -1.45 -20.78
N LEU A 171 -8.99 -0.85 -19.59
CA LEU A 171 -10.24 -0.75 -18.84
C LEU A 171 -10.59 0.69 -18.42
N GLY A 172 -9.81 1.70 -18.83
CA GLY A 172 -10.02 3.11 -18.44
C GLY A 172 -9.85 3.39 -16.94
N THR A 173 -9.32 2.41 -16.18
CA THR A 173 -9.15 2.49 -14.72
C THR A 173 -7.86 1.78 -14.29
N PRO A 174 -7.16 2.27 -13.26
CA PRO A 174 -5.91 1.67 -12.81
C PRO A 174 -6.13 0.27 -12.22
N LEU A 175 -5.48 -0.73 -12.84
CA LEU A 175 -5.51 -2.13 -12.42
C LEU A 175 -4.18 -2.53 -11.79
N PRO A 176 -4.14 -2.96 -10.52
CA PRO A 176 -2.91 -3.39 -9.86
C PRO A 176 -2.50 -4.83 -10.25
N ALA A 177 -2.66 -5.21 -11.52
CA ALA A 177 -2.48 -6.61 -11.96
C ALA A 177 -1.01 -7.04 -11.93
N VAL A 178 -0.11 -6.22 -12.49
CA VAL A 178 1.33 -6.47 -12.50
C VAL A 178 1.90 -6.34 -11.08
N SER A 179 1.46 -5.33 -10.32
CA SER A 179 1.85 -5.18 -8.91
C SER A 179 1.47 -6.40 -8.08
N ALA A 180 0.25 -6.93 -8.22
CA ALA A 180 -0.22 -8.10 -7.49
C ALA A 180 0.60 -9.36 -7.85
N LEU A 181 0.82 -9.59 -9.15
CA LEU A 181 1.60 -10.74 -9.64
C LEU A 181 3.04 -10.70 -9.12
N VAL A 182 3.70 -9.54 -9.21
CA VAL A 182 5.08 -9.38 -8.74
C VAL A 182 5.16 -9.48 -7.22
N ALA A 183 4.21 -8.89 -6.50
CA ALA A 183 4.17 -8.94 -5.04
C ALA A 183 3.94 -10.36 -4.50
N ALA A 184 3.09 -11.15 -5.14
CA ALA A 184 2.81 -12.54 -4.76
C ALA A 184 3.92 -13.50 -5.23
N GLY A 185 4.44 -13.32 -6.45
CA GLY A 185 5.43 -14.20 -7.06
C GLY A 185 6.83 -14.04 -6.47
N TYR A 186 7.25 -12.82 -6.10
CA TYR A 186 8.61 -12.57 -5.62
C TYR A 186 8.97 -13.36 -4.33
N PRO A 187 8.12 -13.40 -3.28
CA PRO A 187 8.37 -14.24 -2.11
C PRO A 187 8.56 -15.72 -2.44
N ILE A 188 7.77 -16.25 -3.38
CA ILE A 188 7.81 -17.66 -3.82
C ILE A 188 9.12 -17.93 -4.55
N VAL A 189 9.45 -17.13 -5.57
CA VAL A 189 10.70 -17.27 -6.34
C VAL A 189 11.92 -17.16 -5.42
N ARG A 190 11.88 -16.24 -4.45
CA ARG A 190 12.95 -16.08 -3.46
C ARG A 190 13.06 -17.28 -2.51
N ALA A 191 11.94 -17.91 -2.15
CA ALA A 191 11.95 -19.12 -1.32
C ALA A 191 12.54 -20.31 -2.07
N VAL A 192 12.17 -20.51 -3.34
CA VAL A 192 12.66 -21.60 -4.21
C VAL A 192 14.15 -21.45 -4.52
N ARG A 193 14.64 -20.21 -4.74
CA ARG A 193 16.06 -19.96 -5.05
C ARG A 193 17.01 -20.07 -3.86
N ARG A 194 16.52 -20.36 -2.64
CA ARG A 194 17.42 -20.66 -1.51
C ARG A 194 18.04 -22.04 -1.75
N PRO A 195 19.36 -22.16 -1.91
CA PRO A 195 20.00 -23.47 -1.99
C PRO A 195 19.60 -24.28 -0.77
N GLY A 196 19.19 -25.54 -1.00
CA GLY A 196 18.76 -26.44 0.06
C GLY A 196 19.75 -26.46 1.22
N ARG A 197 19.22 -26.55 2.45
CA ARG A 197 20.02 -26.88 3.64
C ARG A 197 20.82 -28.14 3.29
N VAL A 198 22.15 -28.01 3.17
CA VAL A 198 23.01 -29.18 3.28
C VAL A 198 22.79 -29.72 4.69
N PRO A 199 22.36 -30.98 4.87
CA PRO A 199 22.26 -31.56 6.20
C PRO A 199 23.67 -31.59 6.79
N SER A 200 23.85 -30.97 7.96
CA SER A 200 25.08 -31.14 8.74
C SER A 200 25.18 -32.61 9.13
N ARG A 201 26.07 -33.34 8.47
CA ARG A 201 26.56 -34.62 8.98
C ARG A 201 27.48 -34.31 10.15
N THR A 202 26.99 -34.59 11.36
CA THR A 202 27.80 -34.94 12.54
C THR A 202 26.97 -35.87 13.39
#